data_AF-A0A5D4RKL9-F1
#
_entry.id   AF-A0A5D4RKL9-F1
#
_cell.length_a   1.000
_cell.length_b   1.000
_cell.length_c   1.000
_cell.angle_alpha   90.00
_cell.angle_beta   90.00
_cell.angle_gamma   90.00
#
_symmetry.space_group_name_H-M   'P 1'
#
loop_
_entity.id
_entity.type
_entity.pdbx_description
1 polymer ?
#
loop_
_entity_poly.entity_id
_entity_poly.type
_entity_poly.pdbx_seq_one_letter_code
_entity_poly.pdbx_strand_id
1 'polypeptide(L)'
;MFLFVSNALLFAATLLILYSLLFLNIPYIHLLIMFLAAAFSIRLWLDIKLAWRGAAKERLKAGLIGSSFYLIIFVIFLYQFASAKPEFPGDDPFMRAIGFFFGMIVAAAAAISCVAAIGFSSKGHE
;
A
#
# COMPACT_ATOMS: atom_id res chain seq x y z
N MET A 1 -16.05 -3.99 -2.83
CA MET A 1 -15.86 -2.52 -2.89
C MET A 1 -15.42 -1.94 -1.55
N PHE A 2 -16.03 -2.29 -0.42
CA PHE A 2 -15.62 -1.81 0.92
C PHE A 2 -14.10 -1.87 1.17
N LEU A 3 -13.46 -3.02 0.97
CA LEU A 3 -12.00 -3.19 1.14
C LEU A 3 -11.14 -2.24 0.31
N PHE A 4 -11.55 -1.97 -0.93
CA PHE A 4 -10.85 -1.03 -1.81
C PHE A 4 -10.96 0.40 -1.27
N VAL A 5 -12.18 0.81 -0.88
CA VAL A 5 -12.43 2.15 -0.31
C VAL A 5 -11.70 2.33 1.01
N SER A 6 -11.70 1.32 1.89
CA SER A 6 -10.96 1.36 3.16
C SER A 6 -9.45 1.54 2.93
N ASN A 7 -8.84 0.79 2.00
CA ASN A 7 -7.43 0.98 1.65
C ASN A 7 -7.17 2.36 1.06
N ALA A 8 -8.02 2.83 0.14
CA ALA A 8 -7.88 4.14 -0.47
C ALA A 8 -7.95 5.27 0.58
N LEU A 9 -8.87 5.18 1.55
CA LEU A 9 -9.00 6.14 2.64
C LEU A 9 -7.80 6.11 3.58
N LEU A 10 -7.34 4.94 4.00
CA LEU A 10 -6.15 4.81 4.86
C LEU A 10 -4.90 5.36 4.16
N PHE A 11 -4.75 5.06 2.87
CA PHE A 11 -3.64 5.56 2.08
C PHE A 11 -3.72 7.09 1.90
N ALA A 12 -4.88 7.63 1.55
CA ALA A 12 -5.10 9.07 1.43
C ALA A 12 -4.85 9.80 2.75
N ALA A 13 -5.33 9.25 3.87
CA ALA A 13 -5.06 9.78 5.20
C ALA A 13 -3.56 9.78 5.51
N THR A 14 -2.85 8.68 5.18
CA THR A 14 -1.39 8.59 5.35
C THR A 14 -0.67 9.63 4.50
N LEU A 15 -1.06 9.81 3.24
CA LEU A 15 -0.51 10.85 2.37
C LEU A 15 -0.74 12.26 2.92
N LEU A 16 -1.94 12.53 3.45
CA LEU A 16 -2.26 13.84 4.05
C LEU A 16 -1.41 14.10 5.29
N ILE A 17 -1.22 13.09 6.14
CA ILE A 17 -0.32 13.17 7.31
C ILE A 17 1.11 13.42 6.83
N LEU A 18 1.62 12.64 5.89
CA LEU A 18 2.98 12.81 5.36
C LEU A 18 3.18 14.20 4.71
N TYR A 19 2.18 14.69 3.98
CA TYR A 19 2.20 16.04 3.42
C TYR A 19 2.22 17.11 4.52
N SER A 20 1.45 16.92 5.58
CA SER A 20 1.45 17.83 6.74
C SER A 20 2.79 17.82 7.48
N LEU A 21 3.48 16.68 7.51
CA LEU A 21 4.80 16.52 8.10
C LEU A 21 5.88 17.33 7.38
N LEU A 22 5.71 17.63 6.08
CA LEU A 22 6.64 18.51 5.34
C LEU A 22 6.76 19.90 5.99
N PHE A 23 5.70 20.39 6.64
CA PHE A 23 5.71 21.69 7.30
C PHE A 23 6.36 21.67 8.70
N LEU A 24 6.53 20.48 9.29
CA LEU A 24 7.04 20.33 10.66
C LEU A 24 8.57 20.28 10.72
N ASN A 25 9.28 20.12 9.59
CA ASN A 25 10.75 20.09 9.50
C ASN A 25 11.44 19.11 10.48
N ILE A 26 10.72 18.09 10.94
CA ILE A 26 11.29 17.03 11.80
C ILE A 26 11.90 15.97 10.87
N PRO A 27 13.22 15.73 10.92
CA PRO A 27 13.84 14.72 10.08
C PRO A 27 13.39 13.30 10.48
N TYR A 28 13.24 12.42 9.49
CA TYR A 28 12.95 10.97 9.63
C TYR A 28 11.62 10.56 10.30
N ILE A 29 10.82 11.47 10.87
CA ILE A 29 9.54 11.11 11.50
C ILE A 29 8.54 10.46 10.52
N HIS A 30 8.66 10.77 9.22
CA HIS A 30 7.86 10.14 8.16
C HIS A 30 8.05 8.61 8.12
N LEU A 31 9.24 8.09 8.47
CA LEU A 31 9.50 6.64 8.53
C LEU A 31 8.65 5.96 9.61
N LEU A 32 8.56 6.59 10.78
CA LEU A 32 7.73 6.10 11.89
C LEU A 32 6.24 6.10 11.50
N ILE A 33 5.78 7.18 10.86
CA ILE A 33 4.39 7.28 10.40
C ILE A 33 4.07 6.21 9.35
N MET A 34 4.95 5.98 8.37
CA MET A 34 4.76 4.93 7.36
C MET A 34 4.70 3.54 7.98
N PHE A 35 5.55 3.26 8.97
CA PHE A 35 5.52 1.99 9.70
C PHE A 35 4.20 1.80 10.46
N LEU A 36 3.76 2.81 11.21
CA LEU A 36 2.49 2.76 11.94
C LEU A 36 1.30 2.61 10.99
N ALA A 37 1.27 3.35 9.89
CA ALA A 37 0.22 3.24 8.87
C ALA A 37 0.13 1.82 8.29
N ALA A 38 1.27 1.20 7.99
CA ALA A 38 1.33 -0.18 7.53
C ALA A 38 0.80 -1.17 8.60
N ALA A 39 1.20 -1.00 9.86
CA ALA A 39 0.72 -1.84 10.97
C ALA A 39 -0.80 -1.73 11.17
N PHE A 40 -1.36 -0.52 11.15
CA PHE A 40 -2.81 -0.29 11.23
C PHE A 40 -3.56 -0.91 10.05
N SER A 41 -3.03 -0.79 8.83
CA SER A 41 -3.61 -1.40 7.64
C SER A 41 -3.66 -2.93 7.77
N ILE A 42 -2.54 -3.57 8.16
CA ILE A 42 -2.49 -5.03 8.40
C ILE A 42 -3.51 -5.45 9.46
N ARG A 43 -3.61 -4.69 10.56
CA ARG A 43 -4.56 -5.00 11.64
C ARG A 43 -6.00 -4.97 11.14
N LEU A 44 -6.38 -3.94 10.39
CA LEU A 44 -7.71 -3.82 9.78
C LEU A 44 -8.02 -5.00 8.84
N TRP A 45 -7.02 -5.45 8.06
CA TRP A 45 -7.16 -6.64 7.22
C TRP A 45 -7.36 -7.94 8.02
N LEU A 46 -6.70 -8.09 9.17
CA LEU A 46 -6.90 -9.23 10.07
C LEU A 46 -8.30 -9.23 10.70
N ASP A 47 -8.81 -8.05 11.08
CA ASP A 47 -10.15 -7.94 11.68
C ASP A 47 -11.24 -8.25 10.65
N ILE A 48 -11.08 -7.79 9.40
CA ILE A 48 -11.99 -8.13 8.30
C ILE A 48 -11.93 -9.64 8.01
N LYS A 49 -10.74 -10.24 8.05
CA LYS A 49 -10.58 -11.70 7.92
C LYS A 49 -11.35 -12.45 9.00
N LEU A 50 -11.36 -11.96 10.24
CA LEU A 50 -12.06 -12.58 11.37
C LEU A 50 -13.58 -12.42 11.26
N ALA A 51 -14.04 -11.26 10.81
CA ALA A 51 -15.46 -10.97 10.60
C ALA A 51 -16.06 -11.67 9.37
N TRP A 52 -15.23 -12.28 8.51
CA TRP A 52 -15.67 -12.90 7.27
C TRP A 52 -16.51 -14.17 7.52
N ARG A 53 -17.78 -14.14 7.13
CA ARG A 53 -18.73 -15.27 7.22
C ARG A 53 -19.11 -15.90 5.86
N GLY A 54 -18.57 -15.38 4.75
CA GLY A 54 -18.92 -15.83 3.39
C GLY A 54 -18.07 -16.98 2.86
N ALA A 55 -18.44 -17.51 1.68
CA ALA A 55 -17.72 -18.58 1.00
C ALA A 55 -16.28 -18.21 0.59
N ALA A 56 -15.38 -19.20 0.53
CA ALA A 56 -13.97 -19.01 0.19
C ALA A 56 -13.73 -18.36 -1.19
N LYS A 57 -14.58 -18.66 -2.19
CA LYS A 57 -14.50 -18.06 -3.52
C LYS A 57 -14.80 -16.55 -3.51
N GLU A 58 -15.82 -16.14 -2.75
CA GLU A 58 -16.18 -14.72 -2.60
C GLU A 58 -15.12 -13.94 -1.82
N ARG A 59 -14.44 -14.63 -0.90
CA ARG A 59 -13.31 -14.10 -0.14
C ARG A 59 -12.11 -13.79 -1.03
N LEU A 60 -11.78 -14.67 -1.98
CA LEU A 60 -10.68 -14.47 -2.92
C LEU A 60 -10.97 -13.31 -3.90
N LYS A 61 -12.22 -13.19 -4.37
CA LYS A 61 -12.68 -12.01 -5.14
C LYS A 61 -12.53 -10.72 -4.33
N ALA A 62 -12.92 -10.73 -3.05
CA ALA A 62 -12.80 -9.58 -2.18
C ALA A 62 -11.32 -9.16 -1.95
N GLY A 63 -10.42 -10.14 -1.79
CA GLY A 63 -8.98 -9.91 -1.72
C GLY A 63 -8.42 -9.28 -2.99
N LEU A 64 -8.79 -9.80 -4.17
CA LEU A 64 -8.40 -9.25 -5.48
C LEU A 64 -8.89 -7.81 -5.69
N ILE A 65 -10.14 -7.52 -5.30
CA ILE A 65 -10.71 -6.17 -5.39
C ILE A 65 -10.01 -5.22 -4.42
N GLY A 66 -9.63 -5.68 -3.22
CA GLY A 66 -8.88 -4.87 -2.26
C GLY A 66 -7.43 -4.62 -2.68
N SER A 67 -6.79 -5.61 -3.33
CA SER A 67 -5.40 -5.51 -3.78
C SER A 67 -5.22 -4.72 -5.08
N SER A 68 -6.29 -4.56 -5.88
CA SER A 68 -6.23 -3.77 -7.11
C SER A 68 -5.79 -2.33 -6.86
N PHE A 69 -6.09 -1.77 -5.69
CA PHE A 69 -5.58 -0.47 -5.25
C PHE A 69 -4.05 -0.40 -5.32
N TYR A 70 -3.36 -1.38 -4.75
CA TYR A 70 -1.90 -1.43 -4.74
C TYR A 70 -1.32 -1.71 -6.13
N LEU A 71 -2.03 -2.45 -6.98
CA LEU A 71 -1.62 -2.64 -8.38
C LEU A 71 -1.68 -1.33 -9.17
N ILE A 72 -2.71 -0.50 -8.96
CA ILE A 72 -2.80 0.83 -9.58
C ILE A 72 -1.61 1.70 -9.13
N ILE A 73 -1.33 1.73 -7.83
CA ILE A 73 -0.17 2.47 -7.27
C ILE A 73 1.15 1.96 -7.85
N PHE A 74 1.31 0.64 -7.98
CA PHE A 74 2.49 0.04 -8.61
C PHE A 74 2.68 0.54 -10.05
N VAL A 75 1.62 0.55 -10.86
CA VAL A 75 1.67 1.06 -12.25
C VAL A 75 2.03 2.55 -12.29
N ILE A 76 1.51 3.35 -11.36
CA ILE A 76 1.87 4.77 -11.25
C ILE A 76 3.37 4.92 -10.96
N PHE A 77 3.92 4.16 -10.00
CA PHE A 77 5.36 4.21 -9.71
C PHE A 77 6.20 3.70 -10.87
N LEU A 78 5.74 2.68 -11.59
CA LEU A 78 6.43 2.18 -12.78
C LEU A 78 6.51 3.25 -13.86
N TYR A 79 5.41 3.98 -14.11
CA TYR A 79 5.38 5.10 -15.05
C TYR A 79 6.34 6.23 -14.64
N GLN A 80 6.33 6.58 -13.35
CA GLN A 80 7.19 7.63 -12.80
C GLN A 80 8.67 7.24 -12.82
N PHE A 81 8.98 5.96 -12.59
CA PHE A 81 10.32 5.41 -12.68
C PHE A 81 10.83 5.45 -14.13
N ALA A 82 10.02 5.04 -15.10
CA ALA A 82 10.38 5.09 -16.52
C ALA A 82 10.54 6.53 -17.05
N SER A 83 9.85 7.49 -16.43
CA SER A 83 9.87 8.91 -16.81
C SER A 83 10.81 9.76 -15.94
N ALA A 84 11.63 9.14 -15.09
CA ALA A 84 12.46 9.85 -14.12
C ALA A 84 13.50 10.74 -14.82
N LYS A 85 13.30 12.05 -14.72
CA LYS A 85 14.26 13.08 -15.15
C LYS A 85 14.78 13.84 -13.93
N PRO A 86 15.99 14.45 -14.03
CA PRO A 86 16.49 15.36 -13.00
C PRO A 86 15.48 16.47 -12.71
N GLU A 87 15.23 16.76 -11.43
CA GLU A 87 14.36 17.88 -11.04
C GLU A 87 15.07 19.22 -11.17
N PHE A 88 16.40 19.24 -11.03
CA PHE A 88 17.23 20.41 -11.21
C PHE A 88 18.39 20.15 -12.20
N PRO A 89 18.82 21.17 -12.95
CA PRO A 89 20.00 21.06 -13.80
C PRO A 89 21.24 20.80 -12.93
N GLY A 90 21.83 19.61 -13.05
CA GLY A 90 23.01 19.18 -12.28
C GLY A 90 22.75 18.07 -11.27
N ASP A 91 21.49 17.79 -10.92
CA ASP A 91 21.13 16.69 -10.01
C ASP A 91 21.12 15.34 -10.72
N ASP A 92 21.52 14.28 -10.00
CA ASP A 92 21.35 12.92 -10.48
C ASP A 92 19.87 12.49 -10.34
N PRO A 93 19.27 11.88 -11.38
CA PRO A 93 17.92 11.32 -11.28
C PRO A 93 17.88 10.05 -10.41
N PHE A 94 19.02 9.61 -9.88
CA PHE A 94 19.17 8.31 -9.23
C PHE A 94 18.48 8.28 -7.87
N MET A 95 18.57 9.32 -7.05
CA MET A 95 17.81 9.40 -5.79
C MET A 95 16.29 9.33 -6.01
N ARG A 96 15.79 9.99 -7.04
CA ARG A 96 14.37 9.95 -7.42
C ARG A 96 13.96 8.56 -7.93
N ALA A 97 14.79 7.93 -8.75
CA ALA A 97 14.56 6.58 -9.25
C ALA A 97 14.54 5.55 -8.11
N ILE A 98 15.44 5.67 -7.12
CA ILE A 98 15.43 4.85 -5.91
C ILE A 98 14.10 4.98 -5.16
N GLY A 99 13.60 6.20 -4.98
CA GLY A 99 12.32 6.45 -4.31
C GLY A 99 11.17 5.69 -4.98
N PHE A 100 11.04 5.78 -6.30
CA PHE A 100 10.01 5.04 -7.04
C PHE A 100 10.23 3.52 -7.01
N PHE A 101 11.48 3.06 -7.05
CA PHE A 101 11.82 1.64 -6.96
C PHE A 101 11.39 1.03 -5.62
N PHE A 102 11.71 1.68 -4.50
CA PHE A 102 11.22 1.24 -3.19
C PHE A 102 9.69 1.35 -3.09
N GLY A 103 9.08 2.38 -3.67
CA GLY A 103 7.63 2.49 -3.77
C GLY A 103 6.99 1.29 -4.48
N MET A 104 7.58 0.83 -5.59
CA MET A 104 7.14 -0.38 -6.30
C MET A 104 7.26 -1.64 -5.43
N ILE A 105 8.37 -1.82 -4.71
CA ILE A 105 8.57 -2.96 -3.80
C ILE A 105 7.47 -2.99 -2.72
N VAL A 106 7.22 -1.85 -2.08
CA VAL A 106 6.22 -1.74 -1.02
C VAL A 106 4.81 -1.99 -1.56
N ALA A 107 4.46 -1.43 -2.72
CA ALA A 107 3.17 -1.66 -3.37
C ALA A 107 2.96 -3.13 -3.75
N ALA A 108 3.99 -3.80 -4.30
CA ALA A 108 3.94 -5.22 -4.63
C ALA A 108 3.80 -6.09 -3.37
N ALA A 109 4.59 -5.83 -2.33
CA ALA A 109 4.51 -6.53 -1.06
C ALA A 109 3.12 -6.37 -0.40
N ALA A 110 2.53 -5.17 -0.46
CA ALA A 110 1.19 -4.92 0.04
C ALA A 110 0.12 -5.65 -0.78
N ALA A 111 0.21 -5.66 -2.10
CA ALA A 111 -0.71 -6.40 -2.98
C ALA A 111 -0.68 -7.91 -2.65
N ILE A 112 0.53 -8.49 -2.56
CA ILE A 112 0.72 -9.91 -2.22
C ILE A 112 0.20 -10.20 -0.82
N SER A 113 0.53 -9.37 0.17
CA SER A 113 0.10 -9.56 1.56
C SER A 113 -1.42 -9.54 1.70
N CYS A 114 -2.09 -8.63 0.99
CA CYS A 114 -3.54 -8.52 0.97
C CYS A 114 -4.20 -9.77 0.35
N VAL A 115 -3.70 -10.19 -0.82
CA VAL A 115 -4.18 -11.42 -1.48
C VAL A 115 -3.90 -12.64 -0.60
N ALA A 116 -2.75 -12.72 0.07
CA ALA A 116 -2.40 -13.85 0.93
C ALA A 116 -3.24 -13.89 2.22
N ALA A 117 -3.42 -12.76 2.90
CA ALA A 117 -4.17 -12.67 4.15
C ALA A 117 -5.63 -13.12 3.98
N ILE A 118 -6.26 -12.70 2.88
CA ILE A 118 -7.67 -13.02 2.60
C ILE A 118 -7.78 -14.29 1.75
N GLY A 119 -7.07 -14.43 0.64
CA GLY A 119 -7.21 -15.51 -0.33
C GLY A 119 -6.71 -16.89 0.13
N PHE A 120 -5.64 -16.97 0.92
CA PHE A 120 -5.00 -18.25 1.29
C PHE A 120 -5.23 -18.69 2.74
N SER A 121 -6.29 -18.21 3.40
CA SER A 121 -6.59 -18.75 4.73
C SER A 121 -7.16 -20.15 4.62
N SER A 122 -6.27 -21.14 4.74
CA SER A 122 -6.61 -22.50 5.13
C SER A 122 -7.34 -22.45 6.48
N LYS A 123 -8.66 -22.38 6.41
CA LYS A 123 -9.50 -23.14 7.31
C LYS A 123 -10.15 -24.19 6.44
N GLY A 124 -9.48 -25.33 6.30
CA GLY A 124 -10.23 -26.58 6.31
C GLY A 124 -11.03 -26.59 7.61
N HIS A 125 -12.31 -26.28 7.50
CA HIS A 125 -13.28 -26.80 8.44
C HIS A 125 -13.74 -28.10 7.80
N GLU A 126 -13.20 -29.18 8.35
CA GLU A 126 -13.94 -30.44 8.51
C GLU A 126 -15.32 -30.15 9.12
#